data_AF-A0A060CDL8-F1
#
_entry.id   AF-A0A060CDL8-F1
#
_cell.length_a   1.000
_cell.length_b   1.000
_cell.length_c   1.000
_cell.angle_alpha   90.00
_cell.angle_beta   90.00
_cell.angle_gamma   90.00
#
_symmetry.space_group_name_H-M   'P 1'
#
loop_
_entity.id
_entity.type
_entity.pdbx_description
1 polymer ?
#
loop_
_entity_poly.entity_id
_entity_poly.type
_entity_poly.pdbx_seq_one_letter_code
_entity_poly.pdbx_strand_id
1 'polypeptide(L)'
;DREIPLTRLAEADREFVMDMVKENSLDFSLTHGSYAKQITGALAKGESKEGLLYQIYGDPKWDGKQRYPLLIWLHGAGQSGNDNQSQLSGSPKPLYNEEAQKRHPCIVLMPQCPDRAIGWKNQVADNLMALINDLCANLPVDKDRIYLTGSSMGGFGTFGMI
;
A
#
# COMPACT_ATOMS: atom_id res chain seq x y z
N ASP A 1 -19.83 -26.70 19.84
CA ASP A 1 -19.83 -26.25 18.44
C ASP A 1 -19.21 -27.30 17.54
N ARG A 2 -19.91 -27.69 16.46
CA ARG A 2 -19.37 -28.60 15.45
C ARG A 2 -18.90 -27.76 14.27
N GLU A 3 -17.59 -27.58 14.13
CA GLU A 3 -17.02 -27.04 12.91
C GLU A 3 -17.36 -27.96 11.74
N ILE A 4 -17.96 -27.40 10.69
CA ILE A 4 -18.24 -28.13 9.45
C ILE A 4 -17.01 -27.97 8.55
N PRO A 5 -16.36 -29.07 8.14
CA PRO A 5 -15.20 -28.98 7.25
C PRO A 5 -15.58 -28.33 5.91
N LEU A 6 -14.80 -27.34 5.45
CA LEU A 6 -15.01 -26.65 4.16
C LEU A 6 -15.09 -27.62 2.97
N THR A 7 -14.42 -28.77 3.06
CA THR A 7 -14.45 -29.82 2.04
C THR A 7 -15.82 -30.45 1.83
N ARG A 8 -16.80 -30.20 2.71
CA ARG A 8 -18.19 -30.63 2.55
C ARG A 8 -19.06 -29.66 1.76
N LEU A 9 -18.57 -28.45 1.48
CA LEU A 9 -19.29 -27.45 0.68
C LEU A 9 -18.98 -27.64 -0.81
N ALA A 10 -19.92 -27.24 -1.67
CA ALA A 10 -19.67 -27.15 -3.11
C ALA A 10 -18.58 -26.09 -3.40
N GLU A 11 -17.95 -26.15 -4.57
CA GLU A 11 -16.83 -25.26 -4.90
C GLU A 11 -17.19 -23.77 -4.84
N ALA A 12 -18.31 -23.39 -5.45
CA ALA A 12 -18.82 -22.02 -5.41
C ALA A 12 -19.13 -21.55 -3.96
N ASP A 13 -19.64 -22.45 -3.11
CA ASP A 13 -19.91 -22.13 -1.70
C ASP A 13 -18.61 -21.95 -0.91
N ARG A 14 -17.56 -22.73 -1.22
CA ARG A 14 -16.23 -22.55 -0.62
C ARG A 14 -15.63 -21.20 -1.02
N GLU A 15 -15.71 -20.82 -2.29
CA GLU A 15 -15.24 -19.51 -2.76
C GLU A 15 -15.98 -18.37 -2.04
N PHE A 16 -17.31 -18.44 -1.99
CA PHE A 16 -18.13 -17.44 -1.30
C PHE A 16 -17.76 -17.29 0.20
N VAL A 17 -17.61 -18.41 0.91
CA VAL A 17 -17.22 -18.39 2.34
C VAL A 17 -15.81 -17.83 2.51
N MET A 18 -14.86 -18.19 1.64
CA MET A 18 -13.48 -17.72 1.72
C MET A 18 -13.39 -16.22 1.41
N ASP A 19 -14.19 -15.71 0.48
CA ASP A 19 -14.27 -14.28 0.20
C ASP A 19 -14.90 -13.51 1.37
N MET A 20 -15.95 -14.05 1.99
CA MET A 20 -16.52 -13.46 3.21
C MET A 20 -15.50 -13.42 4.37
N VAL A 21 -14.70 -14.48 4.54
CA VAL A 21 -13.63 -14.51 5.55
C VAL A 21 -12.54 -13.49 5.23
N LYS A 22 -12.16 -13.34 3.95
CA LYS A 22 -11.20 -12.31 3.53
C LYS A 22 -11.73 -10.90 3.76
N GLU A 23 -12.95 -10.60 3.34
CA GLU A 23 -13.59 -9.28 3.55
C GLU A 23 -13.62 -8.94 5.04
N ASN A 24 -14.06 -9.89 5.88
CA ASN A 24 -14.01 -9.73 7.33
C ASN A 24 -12.58 -9.51 7.84
N SER A 25 -11.58 -10.23 7.30
CA SER A 25 -10.17 -10.04 7.69
C SER A 25 -9.64 -8.65 7.34
N LEU A 26 -10.08 -8.07 6.22
CA LEU A 26 -9.71 -6.72 5.81
C LEU A 26 -10.35 -5.67 6.71
N ASP A 27 -11.58 -5.88 7.16
CA ASP A 27 -12.25 -4.97 8.10
C ASP A 27 -11.50 -4.87 9.43
N PHE A 28 -10.87 -5.97 9.89
CA PHE A 28 -10.04 -5.96 11.10
C PHE A 28 -8.56 -5.63 10.83
N SER A 29 -8.14 -5.49 9.58
CA SER A 29 -6.73 -5.37 9.22
C SER A 29 -6.05 -4.09 9.75
N LEU A 30 -6.80 -2.99 9.92
CA LEU A 30 -6.28 -1.75 10.49
C LEU A 30 -6.01 -1.84 12.00
N THR A 31 -6.61 -2.81 12.70
CA THR A 31 -6.44 -2.99 14.14
C THR A 31 -5.58 -4.21 14.49
N HIS A 32 -5.69 -5.29 13.72
CA HIS A 32 -5.03 -6.58 14.01
C HIS A 32 -4.17 -7.11 12.84
N GLY A 33 -4.14 -6.41 11.71
CA GLY A 33 -3.38 -6.83 10.52
C GLY A 33 -1.89 -6.52 10.60
N SER A 34 -1.14 -7.04 9.63
CA SER A 34 0.32 -6.87 9.53
C SER A 34 0.77 -5.42 9.44
N TYR A 35 -0.07 -4.56 8.86
CA TYR A 35 0.18 -3.14 8.67
C TYR A 35 -0.43 -2.24 9.76
N ALA A 36 -1.20 -2.80 10.72
CA ALA A 36 -1.92 -2.01 11.74
C ALA A 36 -1.00 -1.03 12.50
N LYS A 37 0.21 -1.48 12.86
CA LYS A 37 1.20 -0.66 13.57
C LYS A 37 1.78 0.50 12.74
N GLN A 38 1.55 0.50 11.43
CA GLN A 38 2.01 1.54 10.51
C GLN A 38 0.93 2.60 10.24
N ILE A 39 -0.35 2.29 10.45
CA ILE A 39 -1.47 3.20 10.24
C ILE A 39 -1.72 4.01 11.52
N THR A 40 -0.90 5.04 11.72
CA THR A 40 -0.81 5.77 13.00
C THR A 40 -1.16 7.25 12.92
N GLY A 41 -1.41 7.78 11.72
CA GLY A 41 -1.63 9.22 11.50
C GLY A 41 -0.32 10.00 11.36
N ALA A 42 0.81 9.29 11.41
CA ALA A 42 2.13 9.75 11.04
C ALA A 42 2.71 8.82 9.96
N LEU A 43 3.78 9.27 9.32
CA LEU A 43 4.55 8.41 8.42
C LEU A 43 5.21 7.28 9.20
N ALA A 44 5.01 6.05 8.73
CA ALA A 44 5.65 4.86 9.27
C ALA A 44 6.57 4.24 8.23
N LYS A 45 7.77 3.85 8.66
CA LYS A 45 8.72 3.11 7.82
C LYS A 45 8.36 1.63 7.76
N GLY A 46 8.60 1.04 6.60
CA GLY A 46 8.58 -0.40 6.43
C GLY A 46 9.56 -0.86 5.35
N GLU A 47 9.68 -2.18 5.26
CA GLU A 47 10.44 -2.89 4.25
C GLU A 47 9.53 -4.00 3.72
N SER A 48 9.42 -4.11 2.40
CA SER A 48 8.60 -5.15 1.76
C SER A 48 9.28 -6.51 1.85
N LYS A 49 8.54 -7.58 1.54
CA LYS A 49 9.10 -8.94 1.47
C LYS A 49 10.27 -9.05 0.48
N GLU A 50 10.26 -8.22 -0.57
CA GLU A 50 11.32 -8.14 -1.59
C GLU A 50 12.41 -7.11 -1.25
N GLY A 51 12.45 -6.59 -0.02
CA GLY A 51 13.47 -5.64 0.46
C GLY A 51 13.30 -4.20 -0.02
N LEU A 52 12.22 -3.87 -0.76
CA LEU A 52 11.92 -2.48 -1.14
C LEU A 52 11.52 -1.68 0.11
N LEU A 53 12.31 -0.66 0.43
CA LEU A 53 12.02 0.26 1.53
C LEU A 53 10.87 1.19 1.15
N TYR A 54 10.00 1.48 2.12
CA TYR A 54 8.89 2.41 1.92
C TYR A 54 8.54 3.15 3.20
N GLN A 55 7.82 4.26 3.03
CA GLN A 55 7.01 4.84 4.09
C GLN A 55 5.54 4.82 3.70
N ILE A 56 4.68 4.61 4.69
CA ILE A 56 3.23 4.56 4.52
C ILE A 56 2.56 5.54 5.48
N TYR A 57 1.42 6.09 5.07
CA TYR A 57 0.57 6.96 5.87
C TYR A 57 -0.88 6.49 5.79
N GLY A 58 -1.59 6.52 6.91
CA GLY A 58 -3.04 6.35 7.00
C GLY A 58 -3.57 6.84 8.34
N ASP A 59 -4.89 7.04 8.44
CA ASP A 59 -5.52 7.59 9.65
C ASP A 59 -5.91 6.45 10.62
N PRO A 60 -5.50 6.53 11.90
CA PRO A 60 -5.82 5.51 12.90
C PRO A 60 -7.29 5.53 13.33
N LYS A 61 -8.07 6.54 12.94
CA LYS A 61 -9.50 6.64 13.23
C LYS A 61 -10.36 5.78 12.29
N TRP A 62 -9.76 5.19 11.27
CA TRP A 62 -10.42 4.32 10.32
C TRP A 62 -10.74 2.96 10.93
N ASP A 63 -11.96 2.47 10.70
CA ASP A 63 -12.45 1.21 11.27
C ASP A 63 -12.35 0.02 10.31
N GLY A 64 -11.82 0.24 9.09
CA GLY A 64 -11.61 -0.77 8.06
C GLY A 64 -12.87 -1.22 7.33
N LYS A 65 -14.06 -0.80 7.74
CA LYS A 65 -15.34 -1.22 7.13
C LYS A 65 -15.62 -0.58 5.77
N GLN A 66 -14.88 0.47 5.43
CA GLN A 66 -14.86 1.02 4.09
C GLN A 66 -13.52 0.74 3.43
N ARG A 67 -13.50 0.71 2.10
CA ARG A 67 -12.29 0.57 1.30
C ARG A 67 -11.74 1.94 0.93
N TYR A 68 -10.43 2.12 1.09
CA TYR A 68 -9.72 3.38 0.92
C TYR A 68 -8.89 3.36 -0.37
N PRO A 69 -8.88 4.44 -1.16
CA PRO A 69 -7.94 4.58 -2.26
C PRO A 69 -6.50 4.38 -1.81
N LEU A 70 -5.67 3.87 -2.71
CA LEU A 70 -4.22 3.80 -2.55
C LEU A 70 -3.57 4.86 -3.44
N LEU A 71 -2.88 5.83 -2.84
CA LEU A 71 -2.09 6.83 -3.54
C LEU A 71 -0.60 6.48 -3.43
N ILE A 72 0.08 6.32 -4.56
CA ILE A 72 1.48 5.92 -4.64
C ILE A 72 2.30 7.07 -5.22
N TRP A 73 3.30 7.52 -4.47
CA TRP A 73 4.22 8.59 -4.88
C TRP A 73 5.61 8.04 -5.21
N LEU A 74 6.04 8.19 -6.46
CA LEU A 74 7.38 7.85 -6.92
C LEU A 74 8.30 9.08 -6.91
N HIS A 75 9.37 9.01 -6.13
CA HIS A 75 10.36 10.09 -6.03
C HIS A 75 11.27 10.18 -7.27
N GLY A 76 12.00 11.31 -7.40
CA GLY A 76 12.98 11.54 -8.46
C GLY A 76 14.36 10.93 -8.15
N ALA A 77 15.29 10.96 -9.10
CA ALA A 77 16.60 10.30 -8.98
C ALA A 77 17.46 10.74 -7.78
N GLY A 78 17.27 11.97 -7.30
CA GLY A 78 18.04 12.52 -6.18
C GLY A 78 17.67 11.92 -4.81
N GLN A 79 16.56 11.20 -4.71
CA GLN A 79 16.08 10.58 -3.47
C GLN A 79 16.33 9.06 -3.42
N SER A 80 16.93 8.50 -4.46
CA SER A 80 17.32 7.09 -4.47
C SER A 80 18.35 6.79 -3.37
N GLY A 81 18.21 5.63 -2.74
CA GLY A 81 19.10 5.23 -1.65
C GLY A 81 18.46 4.18 -0.75
N ASN A 82 19.00 4.06 0.46
CA ASN A 82 18.66 2.99 1.40
C ASN A 82 18.41 3.50 2.84
N ASP A 83 18.18 4.80 3.03
CA ASP A 83 17.97 5.42 4.35
C ASP A 83 16.51 5.35 4.83
N ASN A 84 15.59 4.97 3.94
CA ASN A 84 14.15 5.04 4.11
C ASN A 84 13.73 6.42 4.66
N GLN A 85 14.35 7.50 4.19
CA GLN A 85 14.01 8.90 4.53
C GLN A 85 14.01 9.81 3.31
N SER A 86 15.00 9.66 2.44
CA SER A 86 15.24 10.60 1.34
C SER A 86 14.04 10.70 0.39
N GLN A 87 13.22 9.65 0.24
CA GLN A 87 12.03 9.66 -0.62
C GLN A 87 10.98 10.71 -0.24
N LEU A 88 11.00 11.19 1.02
CA LEU A 88 10.08 12.22 1.51
C LEU A 88 10.51 13.65 1.16
N SER A 89 11.74 13.82 0.70
CA SER A 89 12.28 15.14 0.38
C SER A 89 11.54 15.74 -0.81
N GLY A 90 11.34 17.06 -0.78
CA GLY A 90 10.67 17.79 -1.85
C GLY A 90 9.14 17.78 -1.71
N SER A 91 8.46 17.33 -2.77
CA SER A 91 7.05 17.62 -3.03
C SER A 91 5.96 16.73 -2.40
N PRO A 92 6.21 15.56 -1.74
CA PRO A 92 5.09 14.70 -1.36
C PRO A 92 4.32 15.16 -0.12
N LYS A 93 4.83 16.11 0.67
CA LYS A 93 4.19 16.57 1.94
C LYS A 93 2.71 16.93 1.84
N PRO A 94 2.21 17.59 0.77
CA PRO A 94 0.79 17.90 0.64
C PRO A 94 -0.10 16.66 0.47
N LEU A 95 0.47 15.50 0.12
CA LEU A 95 -0.25 14.24 -0.07
C LEU A 95 -0.60 13.55 1.25
N TYR A 96 0.16 13.82 2.31
CA TYR A 96 -0.01 13.18 3.61
C TYR A 96 0.01 14.23 4.73
N ASN A 97 -1.17 14.52 5.27
CA ASN A 97 -1.38 15.29 6.50
C ASN A 97 -2.88 15.21 6.85
N GLU A 98 -3.23 15.70 8.03
CA GLU A 98 -4.61 15.69 8.51
C GLU A 98 -5.58 16.40 7.55
N GLU A 99 -5.21 17.55 6.99
CA GLU A 99 -6.05 18.32 6.06
C GLU A 99 -6.22 17.63 4.69
N ALA A 100 -5.20 16.92 4.22
CA ALA A 100 -5.28 16.09 3.03
C ALA A 100 -6.24 14.90 3.28
N GLN A 101 -6.10 14.21 4.41
CA GLN A 101 -6.94 13.06 4.75
C GLN A 101 -8.39 13.43 5.05
N LYS A 102 -8.66 14.60 5.63
CA LYS A 102 -10.03 15.11 5.82
C LYS A 102 -10.77 15.27 4.49
N ARG A 103 -10.08 15.73 3.45
CA ARG A 103 -10.67 15.96 2.12
C ARG A 103 -10.68 14.70 1.27
N HIS A 104 -9.60 13.91 1.35
CA HIS A 104 -9.36 12.74 0.52
C HIS A 104 -8.77 11.60 1.38
N PRO A 105 -9.62 10.88 2.14
CA PRO A 105 -9.15 9.73 2.92
C PRO A 105 -8.53 8.68 1.99
N CYS A 106 -7.24 8.40 2.15
CA CYS A 106 -6.51 7.44 1.33
C CYS A 106 -5.25 6.93 2.02
N ILE A 107 -4.91 5.68 1.76
CA ILE A 107 -3.62 5.10 2.14
C ILE A 107 -2.58 5.71 1.21
N VAL A 108 -1.51 6.30 1.75
CA VAL A 108 -0.43 6.90 0.95
C VAL A 108 0.83 6.06 1.08
N LEU A 109 1.36 5.58 -0.05
CA LEU A 109 2.57 4.78 -0.14
C LEU A 109 3.69 5.58 -0.82
N MET A 110 4.86 5.61 -0.18
CA MET A 110 6.06 6.30 -0.67
C MET A 110 7.25 5.33 -0.65
N PRO A 111 7.41 4.48 -1.70
CA PRO A 111 8.56 3.59 -1.82
C PRO A 111 9.86 4.38 -2.07
N GLN A 112 11.00 3.80 -1.73
CA GLN A 112 12.33 4.32 -2.06
C GLN A 112 13.02 3.41 -3.08
N CYS A 113 13.28 3.94 -4.26
CA CYS A 113 14.09 3.28 -5.28
C CYS A 113 15.54 3.16 -4.78
N PRO A 114 16.13 1.95 -4.74
CA PRO A 114 17.44 1.74 -4.14
C PRO A 114 18.58 2.36 -4.96
N ASP A 115 18.43 2.43 -6.28
CA ASP A 115 19.47 2.91 -7.18
C ASP A 115 18.87 3.68 -8.37
N ARG A 116 19.30 4.94 -8.53
CA ARG A 116 18.87 5.81 -9.64
C ARG A 116 19.31 5.31 -11.02
N ALA A 117 20.38 4.52 -11.11
CA ALA A 117 20.84 3.95 -12.37
C ALA A 117 19.85 2.91 -12.90
N ILE A 118 19.17 2.21 -11.97
CA ILE A 118 18.04 1.33 -12.29
C ILE A 118 16.78 2.19 -12.43
N GLY A 119 16.44 3.02 -11.45
CA GLY A 119 15.17 3.76 -11.44
C GLY A 119 13.95 2.84 -11.21
N TRP A 120 12.76 3.33 -11.57
CA TRP A 120 11.49 2.63 -11.38
C TRP A 120 11.17 1.66 -12.54
N LYS A 121 12.08 0.71 -12.81
CA LYS A 121 11.93 -0.30 -13.88
C LYS A 121 12.51 -1.65 -13.46
N ASN A 122 12.27 -2.68 -14.28
CA ASN A 122 12.77 -4.05 -14.06
C ASN A 122 12.44 -4.53 -12.64
N GLN A 123 13.41 -5.13 -11.94
CA GLN A 123 13.24 -5.64 -10.59
C GLN A 123 12.66 -4.62 -9.59
N VAL A 124 12.96 -3.32 -9.72
CA VAL A 124 12.38 -2.30 -8.83
C VAL A 124 10.89 -2.14 -9.06
N ALA A 125 10.44 -2.24 -10.32
CA ALA A 125 9.02 -2.23 -10.66
C ALA A 125 8.33 -3.52 -10.19
N ASP A 126 8.95 -4.68 -10.37
CA ASP A 126 8.42 -5.97 -9.89
C ASP A 126 8.25 -5.96 -8.37
N ASN A 127 9.24 -5.46 -7.64
CA ASN A 127 9.19 -5.34 -6.17
C ASN A 127 8.11 -4.35 -5.72
N LEU A 128 7.90 -3.25 -6.46
CA LEU A 128 6.83 -2.31 -6.17
C LEU A 128 5.46 -2.95 -6.40
N MET A 129 5.27 -3.68 -7.50
CA MET A 129 4.02 -4.39 -7.77
C MET A 129 3.73 -5.47 -6.73
N ALA A 130 4.76 -6.20 -6.26
CA ALA A 130 4.62 -7.15 -5.16
C ALA A 130 4.18 -6.47 -3.86
N LEU A 131 4.74 -5.29 -3.54
CA LEU A 131 4.32 -4.50 -2.38
C LEU A 131 2.87 -4.00 -2.51
N ILE A 132 2.46 -3.50 -3.68
CA ILE A 132 1.08 -3.06 -3.93
C ILE A 132 0.10 -4.22 -3.72
N ASN A 133 0.42 -5.41 -4.25
CA ASN A 133 -0.40 -6.60 -4.08
C ASN A 133 -0.48 -7.02 -2.60
N ASP A 134 0.62 -6.95 -1.86
CA ASP A 134 0.64 -7.28 -0.43
C ASP A 134 -0.19 -6.29 0.39
N LEU A 135 -0.13 -4.99 0.08
CA LEU A 135 -1.02 -3.99 0.71
C LEU A 135 -2.49 -4.27 0.38
N CYS A 136 -2.83 -4.54 -0.88
CA CYS A 136 -4.21 -4.85 -1.28
C CYS A 136 -4.75 -6.14 -0.63
N ALA A 137 -3.88 -7.06 -0.22
CA ALA A 137 -4.25 -8.28 0.48
C ALA A 137 -4.38 -8.11 2.00
N ASN A 138 -3.76 -7.07 2.58
CA ASN A 138 -3.62 -6.94 4.04
C ASN A 138 -4.09 -5.58 4.59
N LEU A 139 -4.65 -4.71 3.76
CA LEU A 139 -5.25 -3.43 4.11
C LEU A 139 -6.59 -3.28 3.36
N PRO A 140 -7.53 -2.48 3.86
CA PRO A 140 -8.82 -2.28 3.22
C PRO A 140 -8.66 -1.31 2.04
N VAL A 141 -7.89 -1.70 1.02
CA VAL A 141 -7.64 -0.92 -0.19
C VAL A 141 -8.81 -1.09 -1.15
N ASP A 142 -9.25 0.02 -1.73
CA ASP A 142 -10.14 0.04 -2.88
C ASP A 142 -9.34 -0.21 -4.16
N LYS A 143 -9.50 -1.40 -4.73
CA LYS A 143 -8.75 -1.85 -5.91
C LYS A 143 -9.14 -1.11 -7.19
N ASP A 144 -10.30 -0.47 -7.22
CA ASP A 144 -10.73 0.36 -8.35
C ASP A 144 -10.16 1.79 -8.27
N ARG A 145 -9.53 2.15 -7.14
CA ARG A 145 -8.98 3.49 -6.87
C ARG A 145 -7.52 3.43 -6.42
N ILE A 146 -6.66 2.88 -7.27
CA ILE A 146 -5.20 2.92 -7.10
C ILE A 146 -4.64 4.01 -8.03
N TYR A 147 -4.02 5.02 -7.42
CA TYR A 147 -3.43 6.17 -8.12
C TYR A 147 -1.92 6.14 -8.03
N LEU A 148 -1.24 6.23 -9.17
CA LEU A 148 0.21 6.30 -9.26
C LEU A 148 0.62 7.67 -9.80
N THR A 149 1.59 8.32 -9.15
CA THR A 149 2.14 9.59 -9.59
C THR A 149 3.61 9.72 -9.17
N GLY A 150 4.32 10.68 -9.74
CA GLY A 150 5.72 10.92 -9.40
C GLY A 150 6.34 12.11 -10.13
N SER A 151 7.59 12.41 -9.80
CA SER A 151 8.33 13.54 -10.38
C SER A 151 9.62 13.08 -11.06
N SER A 152 9.93 13.62 -12.23
CA SER A 152 11.15 13.32 -13.00
C SER A 152 11.32 11.82 -13.23
N MET A 153 12.34 11.16 -12.66
CA MET A 153 12.49 9.70 -12.67
C MET A 153 11.23 8.98 -12.20
N GLY A 154 10.55 9.51 -11.18
CA GLY A 154 9.27 9.00 -10.71
C GLY A 154 8.15 9.18 -11.73
N GLY A 155 8.14 10.30 -12.46
CA GLY A 155 7.18 10.52 -13.55
C GLY A 155 7.41 9.57 -14.73
N PHE A 156 8.67 9.36 -15.12
CA PHE A 156 9.03 8.32 -16.11
C PHE A 156 8.61 6.93 -15.63
N GLY A 157 8.81 6.62 -14.34
CA GLY A 157 8.33 5.39 -13.71
C GLY A 157 6.82 5.22 -13.80
N THR A 158 6.06 6.29 -13.51
CA THR A 158 4.60 6.29 -13.64
C THR A 158 4.15 5.93 -15.05
N PHE A 159 4.71 6.56 -16.08
CA PHE A 159 4.38 6.22 -17.48
C PHE A 159 4.82 4.82 -17.90
N GLY A 160 5.87 4.27 -17.30
CA GLY A 160 6.34 2.91 -17.61
C GLY A 160 5.54 1.80 -16.94
N MET A 161 4.68 2.12 -15.97
CA MET A 161 3.88 1.17 -15.18
C MET A 161 2.40 1.13 -15.58
N ILE A 162 1.99 2.03 -16.49
CA ILE A 162 0.63 2.09 -17.06
C ILE A 162 0.65 1.66 -18.52
#